data_AF-A0A328WA86-F1
#
_entry.id   AF-A0A328WA86-F1
#
_cell.length_a   1.000
_cell.length_b   1.000
_cell.length_c   1.000
_cell.angle_alpha   90.00
_cell.angle_beta   90.00
_cell.angle_gamma   90.00
#
_symmetry.space_group_name_H-M   'P 1'
#
loop_
_entity.id
_entity.type
_entity.pdbx_description
1 polymer ?
#
loop_
_entity_poly.entity_id
_entity_poly.type
_entity_poly.pdbx_seq_one_letter_code
_entity_poly.pdbx_strand_id
1 'polypeptide(L)'
;MNSFYVFNGRKIKRFFFVLAAAIFAIGVIYVESDNISVFSENNPSAIYSVSTDKKQIALTFDISWGEKRAEPILQALKDNGVQKATFFLSAPWSKTHPDIVNAIKESGYEIGSHGFKHDNYSTLTDEEIRKQISSAHTILTAMTGQEPKLIRLPNGDFDKRVLGIAQSLNYTVIQWDTDSRDWKNIGVDKIVDRVVSKAHPGDIVLMHASDSVKQTHEALPLIIKELRNKGYEFVTVTDLLQQGSTQGTEVRDHASLQKSIEDAGGL
;
A
#
# COMPACT_ATOMS: atom_id res chain seq x y z
N MET A 1 74.67 16.48 -5.02
CA MET A 1 74.32 15.56 -3.91
C MET A 1 73.49 14.44 -4.51
N ASN A 2 74.08 13.26 -4.71
CA ASN A 2 73.36 12.11 -5.29
C ASN A 2 72.74 11.28 -4.16
N SER A 3 71.41 11.23 -4.11
CA SER A 3 70.67 10.38 -3.18
C SER A 3 70.56 8.98 -3.77
N PHE A 4 71.20 8.00 -3.14
CA PHE A 4 71.09 6.58 -3.51
C PHE A 4 69.93 5.95 -2.74
N TYR A 5 68.89 5.51 -3.45
CA TYR A 5 67.75 4.81 -2.85
C TYR A 5 68.06 3.34 -2.61
N VAL A 6 68.25 2.96 -1.35
CA VAL A 6 68.39 1.54 -0.94
C VAL A 6 67.01 0.97 -0.68
N PHE A 7 66.49 0.16 -1.61
CA PHE A 7 65.20 -0.50 -1.45
C PHE A 7 65.34 -1.82 -0.69
N ASN A 8 64.68 -1.92 0.46
CA ASN A 8 64.61 -3.15 1.25
C ASN A 8 63.56 -4.11 0.67
N GLY A 9 64.00 -5.26 0.15
CA GLY A 9 63.12 -6.25 -0.47
C GLY A 9 61.98 -6.75 0.42
N ARG A 10 62.13 -6.75 1.76
CA ARG A 10 61.02 -7.07 2.69
C ARG A 10 59.95 -5.96 2.72
N LYS A 11 60.35 -4.70 2.60
CA LYS A 11 59.41 -3.57 2.53
C LYS A 11 58.66 -3.56 1.20
N ILE A 12 59.34 -3.89 0.09
CA ILE A 12 58.70 -4.03 -1.22
C ILE A 12 57.66 -5.16 -1.20
N LYS A 13 58.00 -6.34 -0.67
CA LYS A 13 57.03 -7.45 -0.55
C LYS A 13 55.81 -7.07 0.29
N ARG A 14 56.01 -6.40 1.42
CA ARG A 14 54.88 -5.89 2.24
C ARG A 14 54.02 -4.90 1.48
N PHE A 15 54.63 -4.00 0.70
CA PHE A 15 53.90 -3.05 -0.13
C PHE A 15 53.00 -3.75 -1.15
N PHE A 16 53.51 -4.76 -1.86
CA PHE A 16 52.71 -5.55 -2.81
C PHE A 16 51.55 -6.31 -2.13
N PHE A 17 51.77 -6.87 -0.93
CA PHE A 17 50.70 -7.53 -0.18
C PHE A 17 49.60 -6.54 0.25
N VAL A 18 49.97 -5.35 0.74
CA VAL A 18 49.00 -4.31 1.12
C VAL A 18 48.24 -3.80 -0.11
N LEU A 19 48.92 -3.61 -1.23
CA LEU A 19 48.29 -3.19 -2.48
C LEU A 19 47.29 -4.22 -2.99
N ALA A 20 47.66 -5.51 -2.96
CA ALA A 20 46.77 -6.60 -3.35
C ALA A 20 45.53 -6.68 -2.44
N ALA A 21 45.70 -6.52 -1.13
CA ALA A 21 44.59 -6.48 -0.18
C ALA A 21 43.66 -5.27 -0.42
N ALA A 22 44.21 -4.10 -0.76
CA ALA A 22 43.44 -2.91 -1.07
C ALA A 22 42.62 -3.09 -2.37
N ILE A 23 43.21 -3.65 -3.42
CA ILE A 23 42.51 -3.96 -4.68
C ILE A 23 41.42 -5.00 -4.43
N PHE A 24 41.70 -6.02 -3.62
CA PHE A 24 40.70 -7.02 -3.25
C PHE A 24 39.53 -6.40 -2.48
N ALA A 25 39.80 -5.53 -1.50
CA ALA A 25 38.76 -4.81 -0.77
C ALA A 25 37.93 -3.90 -1.69
N ILE A 26 38.56 -3.19 -2.64
CA ILE A 26 37.85 -2.39 -3.66
C ILE A 26 37.00 -3.29 -4.56
N GLY A 27 37.50 -4.47 -4.94
CA GLY A 27 36.76 -5.45 -5.73
C GLY A 27 35.54 -6.01 -4.98
N VAL A 28 35.68 -6.30 -3.69
CA VAL A 28 34.56 -6.69 -2.82
C VAL A 28 33.54 -5.57 -2.73
N ILE A 29 33.97 -4.32 -2.48
CA ILE A 29 33.07 -3.16 -2.45
C ILE A 29 32.37 -2.95 -3.79
N TYR A 30 33.06 -3.15 -4.92
CA TYR A 30 32.48 -3.01 -6.25
C TYR A 30 31.43 -4.10 -6.53
N VAL A 31 31.73 -5.37 -6.22
CA VAL A 31 30.80 -6.50 -6.38
C VAL A 31 29.63 -6.43 -5.39
N GLU A 32 29.88 -5.93 -4.19
CA GLU A 32 28.83 -5.65 -3.20
C GLU A 32 28.05 -4.39 -3.56
N SER A 33 28.59 -3.40 -4.27
CA SER A 33 27.86 -2.17 -4.63
C SER A 33 26.67 -2.43 -5.55
N ASP A 34 26.71 -3.51 -6.33
CA ASP A 34 25.56 -3.99 -7.11
C ASP A 34 24.52 -4.75 -6.23
N ASN A 35 24.86 -5.08 -4.98
CA ASN A 35 24.04 -5.81 -4.01
C ASN A 35 23.74 -5.02 -2.72
N ILE A 36 24.19 -3.77 -2.60
CA ILE A 36 23.66 -2.86 -1.58
C ILE A 36 22.28 -2.49 -2.09
N SER A 37 21.26 -3.13 -1.52
CA SER A 37 19.93 -2.53 -1.43
C SER A 37 20.08 -1.25 -0.63
N VAL A 38 20.54 -0.19 -1.30
CA VAL A 38 20.43 1.17 -0.83
C VAL A 38 18.95 1.34 -0.59
N PHE A 39 18.58 1.37 0.69
CA PHE A 39 17.27 1.78 1.15
C PHE A 39 16.82 2.92 0.24
N SER A 40 15.73 2.70 -0.50
CA SER A 40 15.12 3.72 -1.34
C SER A 40 14.71 4.88 -0.44
N GLU A 41 15.63 5.80 -0.20
CA GLU A 41 15.39 7.02 0.56
C GLU A 41 14.41 7.88 -0.23
N ASN A 42 13.23 8.05 0.36
CA ASN A 42 12.46 9.30 0.37
C ASN A 42 11.63 9.71 -0.86
N ASN A 43 11.37 8.83 -1.83
CA ASN A 43 10.29 9.11 -2.79
C ASN A 43 8.94 8.64 -2.21
N PRO A 44 7.97 9.57 -2.01
CA PRO A 44 6.64 9.19 -1.56
C PRO A 44 6.00 8.23 -2.58
N SER A 45 5.51 7.09 -2.12
CA SER A 45 4.89 6.07 -2.97
C SER A 45 3.57 5.58 -2.39
N ALA A 46 2.69 5.11 -3.27
CA ALA A 46 1.48 4.39 -2.91
C ALA A 46 1.71 2.90 -3.06
N ILE A 47 1.20 2.10 -2.12
CA ILE A 47 1.39 0.64 -2.11
C ILE A 47 0.18 -0.02 -2.75
N TYR A 48 0.42 -0.80 -3.82
CA TYR A 48 -0.61 -1.54 -4.57
C TYR A 48 -0.72 -2.99 -4.12
N SER A 49 0.42 -3.62 -3.81
CA SER A 49 0.56 -4.98 -3.30
C SER A 49 1.89 -5.12 -2.56
N VAL A 50 2.12 -6.26 -1.89
CA VAL A 50 3.36 -6.58 -1.20
C VAL A 50 4.03 -7.78 -1.85
N SER A 51 5.31 -7.66 -2.20
CA SER A 51 6.06 -8.80 -2.74
C SER A 51 6.35 -9.82 -1.65
N THR A 52 5.80 -11.03 -1.78
CA THR A 52 6.01 -12.14 -0.85
C THR A 52 5.72 -13.46 -1.52
N ASP A 53 6.37 -14.54 -1.08
CA ASP A 53 6.05 -15.90 -1.50
C ASP A 53 4.94 -16.53 -0.64
N LYS A 54 4.58 -15.88 0.48
CA LYS A 54 3.49 -16.35 1.34
C LYS A 54 2.16 -16.04 0.67
N LYS A 55 1.29 -17.06 0.59
CA LYS A 55 -0.09 -16.90 0.10
C LYS A 55 -0.95 -16.15 1.13
N GLN A 56 -0.72 -14.86 1.25
CA GLN A 56 -1.48 -13.95 2.08
C GLN A 56 -2.16 -12.91 1.18
N ILE A 57 -3.37 -12.51 1.55
CA ILE A 57 -4.17 -11.55 0.79
C ILE A 57 -4.95 -10.64 1.74
N ALA A 58 -4.97 -9.34 1.46
CA ALA A 58 -5.74 -8.36 2.22
C ALA A 58 -7.04 -8.04 1.49
N LEU A 59 -8.17 -8.36 2.13
CA LEU A 59 -9.48 -7.87 1.69
C LEU A 59 -9.69 -6.48 2.27
N THR A 60 -9.92 -5.50 1.40
CA THR A 60 -10.12 -4.10 1.80
C THR A 60 -11.47 -3.56 1.35
N PHE A 61 -12.08 -2.70 2.18
CA PHE A 61 -13.42 -2.17 1.95
C PHE A 61 -13.46 -0.66 2.11
N ASP A 62 -13.86 0.05 1.06
CA ASP A 62 -14.05 1.51 1.12
C ASP A 62 -15.50 1.85 1.50
N ILE A 63 -15.65 2.73 2.49
CA ILE A 63 -16.95 3.26 2.92
C ILE A 63 -16.92 4.78 2.91
N SER A 64 -17.75 5.37 2.03
CA SER A 64 -17.91 6.82 1.93
C SER A 64 -19.34 7.30 2.21
N TRP A 65 -20.35 6.45 2.08
CA TRP A 65 -21.76 6.78 2.34
C TRP A 65 -22.65 5.53 2.51
N GLY A 66 -23.86 5.73 3.03
CA GLY A 66 -24.88 4.68 3.16
C GLY A 66 -24.81 3.92 4.49
N GLU A 67 -25.82 3.11 4.75
CA GLU A 67 -26.00 2.42 6.05
C GLU A 67 -26.45 0.96 5.91
N LYS A 68 -26.83 0.53 4.69
CA LYS A 68 -27.51 -0.75 4.46
C LYS A 68 -26.56 -1.89 4.16
N ARG A 69 -25.36 -1.60 3.64
CA ARG A 69 -24.46 -2.62 3.10
C ARG A 69 -23.32 -3.03 4.01
N ALA A 70 -22.87 -2.15 4.89
CA ALA A 70 -21.78 -2.45 5.81
C ALA A 70 -22.10 -3.64 6.72
N GLU A 71 -23.28 -3.66 7.36
CA GLU A 71 -23.65 -4.73 8.29
C GLU A 71 -23.77 -6.11 7.61
N PRO A 72 -24.45 -6.29 6.45
CA PRO A 72 -24.43 -7.56 5.74
C PRO A 72 -23.03 -8.03 5.31
N ILE A 73 -22.12 -7.10 5.00
CA ILE A 73 -20.72 -7.42 4.65
C ILE A 73 -19.95 -7.90 5.88
N LEU A 74 -20.10 -7.21 7.02
CA LEU A 74 -19.50 -7.63 8.28
C LEU A 74 -20.00 -9.02 8.71
N GLN A 75 -21.31 -9.26 8.57
CA GLN A 75 -21.92 -10.55 8.85
C GLN A 75 -21.37 -11.64 7.92
N ALA A 76 -21.23 -11.38 6.62
CA ALA A 76 -20.65 -12.33 5.68
C ALA A 76 -19.18 -12.67 6.02
N LEU A 77 -18.36 -11.68 6.41
CA LEU A 77 -16.99 -11.94 6.86
C LEU A 77 -16.96 -12.82 8.12
N LYS A 78 -17.81 -12.49 9.10
CA LYS A 78 -17.93 -13.22 10.37
C LYS A 78 -18.39 -14.66 10.16
N ASP A 79 -19.46 -14.87 9.39
CA ASP A 79 -20.02 -16.21 9.12
C ASP A 79 -19.04 -17.12 8.37
N ASN A 80 -18.14 -16.51 7.60
CA ASN A 80 -17.07 -17.23 6.91
C ASN A 80 -15.75 -17.22 7.71
N GLY A 81 -15.74 -16.81 8.98
CA GLY A 81 -14.58 -16.90 9.86
C GLY A 81 -13.38 -16.04 9.41
N VAL A 82 -13.62 -14.93 8.72
CA VAL A 82 -12.56 -13.96 8.38
C VAL A 82 -12.37 -13.01 9.57
N GLN A 83 -11.23 -13.17 10.25
CA GLN A 83 -10.88 -12.39 11.44
C GLN A 83 -10.07 -11.12 11.10
N LYS A 84 -9.57 -11.01 9.87
CA LYS A 84 -8.66 -9.96 9.43
C LYS A 84 -9.10 -9.40 8.09
N ALA A 85 -9.37 -8.10 8.08
CA ALA A 85 -9.70 -7.29 6.92
C ALA A 85 -9.44 -5.82 7.28
N THR A 86 -9.38 -4.95 6.27
CA THR A 86 -9.11 -3.52 6.46
C THR A 86 -10.25 -2.68 5.86
N PHE A 87 -10.81 -1.78 6.65
CA PHE A 87 -11.88 -0.87 6.22
C PHE A 87 -11.34 0.56 6.14
N PHE A 88 -11.42 1.19 4.96
CA PHE A 88 -11.08 2.60 4.78
C PHE A 88 -12.35 3.44 4.91
N LEU A 89 -12.40 4.27 5.95
CA LEU A 89 -13.61 4.99 6.32
C LEU A 89 -13.50 6.49 6.03
N SER A 90 -14.52 7.03 5.37
CA SER A 90 -14.73 8.48 5.27
C SER A 90 -15.05 9.06 6.64
N ALA A 91 -14.28 10.05 7.08
CA ALA A 91 -14.44 10.62 8.42
C ALA A 91 -15.84 11.25 8.67
N PRO A 92 -16.44 12.04 7.74
CA PRO A 92 -17.81 12.52 7.90
C PRO A 92 -18.85 11.39 8.03
N TRP A 93 -18.68 10.32 7.25
CA TRP A 93 -19.56 9.16 7.33
C TRP A 93 -19.44 8.46 8.69
N SER A 94 -18.22 8.25 9.17
CA SER A 94 -17.97 7.64 10.48
C SER A 94 -18.62 8.41 11.63
N LYS A 95 -18.61 9.75 11.57
CA LYS A 95 -19.24 10.59 12.58
C LYS A 95 -20.77 10.42 12.64
N THR A 96 -21.39 10.12 11.51
CA THR A 96 -22.85 9.96 11.38
C THR A 96 -23.33 8.53 11.60
N HIS A 97 -22.42 7.54 11.57
CA HIS A 97 -22.73 6.11 11.74
C HIS A 97 -21.83 5.46 12.81
N PRO A 98 -21.84 5.97 14.06
CA PRO A 98 -20.97 5.49 15.14
C PRO A 98 -21.17 4.01 15.47
N ASP A 99 -22.40 3.52 15.36
CA ASP A 99 -22.80 2.13 15.55
C ASP A 99 -22.09 1.18 14.59
N ILE A 100 -22.06 1.51 13.29
CA ILE A 100 -21.38 0.69 12.28
C ILE A 100 -19.86 0.74 12.51
N VAL A 101 -19.30 1.91 12.82
CA VAL A 101 -17.86 2.05 13.12
C VAL A 101 -17.47 1.19 14.33
N ASN A 102 -18.30 1.19 15.38
CA ASN A 102 -18.08 0.34 16.55
C ASN A 102 -18.17 -1.14 16.20
N ALA A 103 -19.14 -1.55 15.37
CA ALA A 103 -19.25 -2.95 14.93
C ALA A 103 -18.00 -3.41 14.15
N ILE A 104 -17.44 -2.56 13.27
CA ILE A 104 -16.17 -2.84 12.56
C ILE A 104 -15.04 -3.04 13.57
N LYS A 105 -14.91 -2.12 14.53
CA LYS A 105 -13.86 -2.14 15.56
C LYS A 105 -13.98 -3.36 16.48
N GLU A 106 -15.18 -3.65 16.99
CA GLU A 106 -15.45 -4.77 17.89
C GLU A 106 -15.25 -6.13 17.20
N SER A 107 -15.41 -6.18 15.88
CA SER A 107 -15.07 -7.35 15.07
C SER A 107 -13.55 -7.58 14.91
N GLY A 108 -12.72 -6.63 15.37
CA GLY A 108 -11.27 -6.70 15.32
C GLY A 108 -10.66 -6.33 13.96
N TYR A 109 -11.45 -5.72 13.06
CA TYR A 109 -10.94 -5.30 11.75
C TYR A 109 -10.11 -4.02 11.84
N GLU A 110 -9.13 -3.91 10.95
CA GLU A 110 -8.28 -2.73 10.85
C GLU A 110 -9.08 -1.57 10.24
N ILE A 111 -8.89 -0.35 10.78
CA ILE A 111 -9.51 0.86 10.25
C ILE A 111 -8.43 1.79 9.69
N GLY A 112 -8.54 2.09 8.40
CA GLY A 112 -7.79 3.12 7.70
C GLY A 112 -8.65 4.35 7.39
N SER A 113 -8.01 5.45 6.99
CA SER A 113 -8.71 6.67 6.56
C SER A 113 -9.06 6.62 5.07
N HIS A 114 -10.28 7.04 4.72
CA HIS A 114 -10.66 7.34 3.34
C HIS A 114 -10.83 8.85 3.11
N GLY A 115 -10.06 9.66 3.85
CA GLY A 115 -10.12 11.11 3.78
C GLY A 115 -11.32 11.75 4.49
N PHE A 116 -11.49 13.05 4.25
CA PHE A 116 -12.57 13.84 4.84
C PHE A 116 -13.63 14.19 3.79
N LYS A 117 -13.32 15.05 2.82
CA LYS A 117 -14.20 15.24 1.65
C LYS A 117 -13.82 14.28 0.53
N HIS A 118 -14.82 13.89 -0.25
CA HIS A 118 -14.64 13.05 -1.44
C HIS A 118 -14.24 13.89 -2.66
N ASP A 119 -13.20 14.71 -2.51
CA ASP A 119 -12.61 15.56 -3.54
C ASP A 119 -11.33 14.88 -4.10
N ASN A 120 -10.93 15.24 -5.32
CA ASN A 120 -9.63 14.81 -5.87
C ASN A 120 -8.51 15.64 -5.23
N TYR A 121 -7.67 15.01 -4.41
CA TYR A 121 -6.66 15.72 -3.63
C TYR A 121 -5.56 16.31 -4.51
N SER A 122 -5.32 15.77 -5.71
CA SER A 122 -4.39 16.35 -6.69
C SER A 122 -4.80 17.75 -7.16
N THR A 123 -6.09 18.08 -7.05
CA THR A 123 -6.63 19.40 -7.43
C THR A 123 -6.54 20.44 -6.32
N LEU A 124 -6.18 20.03 -5.10
CA LEU A 124 -6.13 20.87 -3.91
C LEU A 124 -4.74 21.49 -3.71
N THR A 125 -4.72 22.60 -2.96
CA THR A 125 -3.47 23.18 -2.45
C THR A 125 -2.87 22.30 -1.34
N ASP A 126 -1.57 22.43 -1.11
CA ASP A 126 -0.87 21.66 -0.08
C ASP A 126 -1.44 21.87 1.34
N GLU A 127 -1.94 23.08 1.64
CA GLU A 127 -2.61 23.38 2.91
C GLU A 127 -3.96 22.67 3.02
N GLU A 128 -4.74 22.67 1.95
CA GLU A 128 -6.01 21.95 1.90
C GLU A 128 -5.82 20.44 2.02
N ILE A 129 -4.82 19.86 1.36
CA ILE A 129 -4.49 18.42 1.49
C ILE A 129 -4.18 18.10 2.96
N ARG A 130 -3.31 18.87 3.62
CA ARG A 130 -2.99 18.69 5.04
C ARG A 130 -4.25 18.78 5.90
N LYS A 131 -5.08 19.80 5.66
CA LYS A 131 -6.32 20.01 6.41
C LYS A 131 -7.29 18.84 6.24
N GLN A 132 -7.45 18.30 5.04
CA GLN A 132 -8.33 17.17 4.78
C GLN A 132 -7.85 15.91 5.52
N ILE A 133 -6.56 15.59 5.43
CA ILE A 133 -5.96 14.42 6.10
C ILE A 133 -6.02 14.58 7.62
N SER A 134 -5.58 15.72 8.16
CA SER A 134 -5.57 15.95 9.61
C SER A 134 -6.98 16.03 10.21
N SER A 135 -7.96 16.57 9.49
CA SER A 135 -9.36 16.57 9.96
C SER A 135 -9.93 15.16 10.02
N ALA A 136 -9.64 14.35 8.99
CA ALA A 136 -10.04 12.95 8.98
C ALA A 136 -9.37 12.18 10.13
N HIS A 137 -8.07 12.41 10.35
CA HIS A 137 -7.31 11.82 11.44
C HIS A 137 -7.97 12.11 12.80
N THR A 138 -8.23 13.38 13.13
CA THR A 138 -8.83 13.75 14.42
C THR A 138 -10.18 13.07 14.65
N ILE A 139 -11.04 13.03 13.64
CA ILE A 139 -12.37 12.41 13.76
C ILE A 139 -12.25 10.90 13.94
N LEU A 140 -11.48 10.23 13.08
CA LEU A 140 -11.33 8.77 13.15
C LEU A 140 -10.64 8.33 14.44
N THR A 141 -9.63 9.06 14.91
CA THR A 141 -8.99 8.79 16.21
C THR A 141 -9.99 8.92 17.35
N ALA A 142 -10.85 9.93 17.35
CA ALA A 142 -11.87 10.10 18.38
C ALA A 142 -12.94 8.98 18.34
N MET A 143 -13.35 8.55 17.14
CA MET A 143 -14.38 7.53 16.97
C MET A 143 -13.88 6.12 17.28
N THR A 144 -12.66 5.80 16.86
CA THR A 144 -12.11 4.45 16.96
C THR A 144 -11.26 4.26 18.22
N GLY A 145 -10.77 5.34 18.83
CA GLY A 145 -9.80 5.29 19.93
C GLY A 145 -8.40 4.85 19.49
N GLN A 146 -8.15 4.77 18.18
CA GLN A 146 -6.85 4.42 17.60
C GLN A 146 -6.50 5.39 16.48
N GLU A 147 -5.23 5.72 16.35
CA GLU A 147 -4.76 6.58 15.26
C GLU A 147 -4.64 5.76 13.96
N PRO A 148 -5.43 6.04 12.91
CA PRO A 148 -5.25 5.36 11.64
C PRO A 148 -3.89 5.75 11.04
N LYS A 149 -3.13 4.75 10.61
CA LYS A 149 -1.81 4.90 9.95
C LYS A 149 -1.86 4.68 8.44
N LEU A 150 -2.98 4.15 7.94
CA LEU A 150 -3.20 3.89 6.52
C LEU A 150 -4.21 4.88 5.97
N ILE A 151 -3.98 5.35 4.74
CA ILE A 151 -4.95 6.17 4.00
C ILE A 151 -5.11 5.64 2.58
N ARG A 152 -6.34 5.54 2.12
CA ARG A 152 -6.68 5.39 0.71
C ARG A 152 -7.39 6.65 0.26
N LEU A 153 -6.88 7.31 -0.77
CA LEU A 153 -7.40 8.60 -1.19
C LEU A 153 -8.70 8.41 -2.00
N PRO A 154 -9.66 9.35 -1.90
CA PRO A 154 -10.88 9.30 -2.70
C PRO A 154 -10.57 9.14 -4.20
N ASN A 155 -11.35 8.30 -4.88
CA ASN A 155 -11.15 7.91 -6.30
C ASN A 155 -9.78 7.28 -6.63
N GLY A 156 -8.93 7.00 -5.65
CA GLY A 156 -7.54 6.64 -5.88
C GLY A 156 -6.70 7.77 -6.48
N ASP A 157 -7.15 9.02 -6.37
CA ASP A 157 -6.49 10.20 -6.94
C ASP A 157 -5.34 10.71 -6.05
N PHE A 158 -4.15 10.85 -6.63
CA PHE A 158 -3.00 11.44 -5.98
C PHE A 158 -1.95 11.92 -6.98
N ASP A 159 -1.14 12.89 -6.54
CA ASP A 159 0.12 13.27 -7.17
C ASP A 159 1.28 13.14 -6.15
N LYS A 160 2.51 13.47 -6.57
CA LYS A 160 3.68 13.42 -5.68
C LYS A 160 3.52 14.31 -4.44
N ARG A 161 2.80 15.45 -4.54
CA ARG A 161 2.57 16.35 -3.39
C ARG A 161 1.64 15.68 -2.39
N VAL A 162 0.55 15.07 -2.86
CA VAL A 162 -0.41 14.36 -1.99
C VAL A 162 0.29 13.24 -1.24
N LEU A 163 1.09 12.42 -1.93
CA LEU A 163 1.86 11.34 -1.30
C LEU A 163 2.87 11.88 -0.27
N GLY A 164 3.63 12.91 -0.62
CA GLY A 164 4.61 13.52 0.29
C GLY A 164 3.98 14.14 1.53
N ILE A 165 2.81 14.78 1.37
CA ILE A 165 2.05 15.34 2.49
C ILE A 165 1.51 14.21 3.39
N ALA A 166 0.91 13.17 2.82
CA ALA A 166 0.44 12.01 3.59
C ALA A 166 1.59 11.38 4.40
N GLN A 167 2.75 11.16 3.77
CA GLN A 167 3.93 10.64 4.45
C GLN A 167 4.42 11.58 5.57
N SER A 168 4.43 12.90 5.35
CA SER A 168 4.80 13.89 6.38
C SER A 168 3.85 13.89 7.59
N LEU A 169 2.63 13.38 7.40
CA LEU A 169 1.62 13.19 8.44
C LEU A 169 1.62 11.76 9.01
N ASN A 170 2.67 10.98 8.76
CA ASN A 170 2.84 9.59 9.19
C ASN A 170 1.76 8.63 8.65
N TYR A 171 1.26 8.88 7.45
CA TYR A 171 0.38 7.97 6.73
C TYR A 171 1.11 7.19 5.66
N THR A 172 0.78 5.91 5.54
CA THR A 172 1.08 5.08 4.37
C THR A 172 -0.11 5.12 3.41
N VAL A 173 0.14 5.49 2.15
CA VAL A 173 -0.90 5.54 1.12
C VAL A 173 -1.09 4.15 0.51
N ILE A 174 -2.32 3.64 0.57
CA ILE A 174 -2.68 2.28 0.12
C ILE A 174 -3.64 2.36 -1.07
N GLN A 175 -3.27 1.70 -2.15
CA GLN A 175 -4.10 1.46 -3.32
C GLN A 175 -4.54 -0.01 -3.34
N TRP A 176 -4.66 -0.60 -4.52
CA TRP A 176 -5.06 -1.99 -4.71
C TRP A 176 -4.48 -2.51 -6.03
N ASP A 177 -4.14 -3.78 -6.09
CA ASP A 177 -3.73 -4.43 -7.33
C ASP A 177 -4.96 -5.06 -8.01
N THR A 178 -5.76 -5.79 -7.23
CA THR A 178 -7.00 -6.41 -7.69
C THR A 178 -8.24 -5.57 -7.40
N ASP A 179 -8.83 -5.00 -8.46
CA ASP A 179 -10.14 -4.33 -8.44
C ASP A 179 -11.30 -5.30 -8.74
N SER A 180 -12.15 -5.54 -7.72
CA SER A 180 -13.35 -6.38 -7.83
C SER A 180 -14.41 -5.81 -8.80
N ARG A 181 -14.43 -4.48 -9.00
CA ARG A 181 -15.48 -3.73 -9.73
C ARG A 181 -16.89 -3.96 -9.20
N ASP A 182 -17.02 -4.27 -7.92
CA ASP A 182 -18.30 -4.50 -7.26
C ASP A 182 -19.24 -3.28 -7.32
N TRP A 183 -18.70 -2.07 -7.27
CA TRP A 183 -19.44 -0.80 -7.42
C TRP A 183 -20.20 -0.69 -8.76
N LYS A 184 -19.80 -1.44 -9.79
CA LYS A 184 -20.51 -1.50 -11.07
C LYS A 184 -21.69 -2.49 -11.06
N ASN A 185 -21.88 -3.26 -9.99
CA ASN A 185 -22.96 -4.24 -9.84
C ASN A 185 -23.04 -5.23 -11.03
N ILE A 186 -21.88 -5.75 -11.44
CA ILE A 186 -21.69 -6.55 -12.67
C ILE A 186 -22.20 -8.00 -12.58
N GLY A 187 -22.72 -8.41 -11.43
CA GLY A 187 -23.15 -9.78 -11.12
C GLY A 187 -22.15 -10.49 -10.20
N VAL A 188 -22.69 -11.27 -9.26
CA VAL A 188 -21.91 -11.98 -8.22
C VAL A 188 -20.77 -12.80 -8.81
N ASP A 189 -21.07 -13.68 -9.77
CA ASP A 189 -20.06 -14.57 -10.38
C ASP A 189 -18.92 -13.79 -11.04
N LYS A 190 -19.21 -12.63 -11.64
CA LYS A 190 -18.18 -11.78 -12.27
C LYS A 190 -17.32 -11.08 -11.22
N ILE A 191 -17.88 -10.69 -10.09
CA ILE A 191 -17.10 -10.13 -8.97
C ILE A 191 -16.16 -11.21 -8.43
N VAL A 192 -16.68 -12.41 -8.19
CA VAL A 192 -15.90 -13.58 -7.72
C VAL A 192 -14.77 -13.91 -8.69
N ASP A 193 -15.09 -14.10 -9.98
CA ASP A 193 -14.11 -14.45 -11.00
C ASP A 193 -12.99 -13.40 -11.10
N ARG A 194 -13.33 -12.10 -11.07
CA ARG A 194 -12.33 -11.04 -11.11
C ARG A 194 -11.36 -11.07 -9.93
N VAL A 195 -11.86 -11.30 -8.73
CA VAL A 195 -11.01 -11.37 -7.53
C VAL A 195 -10.16 -12.64 -7.55
N VAL A 196 -10.80 -13.79 -7.76
CA VAL A 196 -10.14 -15.10 -7.64
C VAL A 196 -9.14 -15.36 -8.77
N SER A 197 -9.42 -14.92 -10.00
CA SER A 197 -8.51 -15.12 -11.15
C SER A 197 -7.25 -14.26 -11.08
N LYS A 198 -7.32 -13.10 -10.42
CA LYS A 198 -6.21 -12.15 -10.29
C LYS A 198 -5.42 -12.29 -9.01
N ALA A 199 -6.00 -12.89 -7.97
CA ALA A 199 -5.34 -13.06 -6.68
C ALA A 199 -3.96 -13.71 -6.78
N HIS A 200 -2.96 -13.01 -6.25
CA HIS A 200 -1.57 -13.47 -6.09
C HIS A 200 -1.09 -13.25 -4.64
N PRO A 201 0.02 -13.87 -4.21
CA PRO A 201 0.67 -13.57 -2.93
C PRO A 201 0.86 -12.06 -2.73
N GLY A 202 0.42 -11.58 -1.56
CA GLY A 202 0.53 -10.19 -1.13
C GLY A 202 -0.40 -9.18 -1.83
N ASP A 203 -1.43 -9.67 -2.52
CA ASP A 203 -2.43 -8.83 -3.16
C ASP A 203 -3.28 -8.04 -2.14
N ILE A 204 -3.64 -6.81 -2.52
CA ILE A 204 -4.56 -5.93 -1.80
C ILE A 204 -5.79 -5.77 -2.68
N VAL A 205 -6.90 -6.38 -2.26
CA VAL A 205 -8.15 -6.42 -3.04
C VAL A 205 -9.03 -5.24 -2.67
N LEU A 206 -9.44 -4.44 -3.68
CA LEU A 206 -10.45 -3.39 -3.51
C LEU A 206 -11.86 -3.95 -3.63
N MET A 207 -12.65 -3.74 -2.59
CA MET A 207 -14.10 -3.85 -2.55
C MET A 207 -14.69 -2.62 -1.87
N HIS A 208 -16.01 -2.48 -1.90
CA HIS A 208 -16.71 -1.40 -1.23
C HIS A 208 -17.75 -1.95 -0.25
N ALA A 209 -18.03 -1.17 0.78
CA ALA A 209 -19.13 -1.45 1.72
C ALA A 209 -20.10 -0.27 1.86
N SER A 210 -20.05 0.68 0.91
CA SER A 210 -21.04 1.74 0.75
C SER A 210 -22.33 1.21 0.09
N ASP A 211 -23.42 1.96 0.16
CA ASP A 211 -24.72 1.54 -0.42
C ASP A 211 -24.74 1.46 -1.96
N SER A 212 -23.65 1.87 -2.63
CA SER A 212 -23.44 1.69 -4.07
C SER A 212 -23.34 0.21 -4.48
N VAL A 213 -22.86 -0.66 -3.58
CA VAL A 213 -22.68 -2.08 -3.87
C VAL A 213 -23.89 -2.91 -3.46
N LYS A 214 -24.49 -3.59 -4.43
CA LYS A 214 -25.67 -4.44 -4.18
C LYS A 214 -25.32 -5.91 -4.02
N GLN A 215 -24.10 -6.30 -4.39
CA GLN A 215 -23.72 -7.70 -4.62
C GLN A 215 -22.48 -8.14 -3.81
N THR A 216 -21.74 -7.23 -3.18
CA THR A 216 -20.49 -7.57 -2.46
C THR A 216 -20.73 -8.59 -1.34
N HIS A 217 -21.75 -8.38 -0.51
CA HIS A 217 -22.13 -9.33 0.55
C HIS A 217 -22.46 -10.75 0.06
N GLU A 218 -22.99 -10.90 -1.16
CA GLU A 218 -23.30 -12.20 -1.78
C GLU A 218 -22.05 -12.84 -2.41
N ALA A 219 -21.14 -12.03 -2.95
CA ALA A 219 -19.89 -12.49 -3.54
C ALA A 219 -18.86 -12.92 -2.49
N LEU A 220 -18.86 -12.30 -1.31
CA LEU A 220 -17.86 -12.54 -0.27
C LEU A 220 -17.72 -14.01 0.15
N PRO A 221 -18.79 -14.76 0.48
CA PRO A 221 -18.66 -16.17 0.86
C PRO A 221 -17.95 -17.01 -0.23
N LEU A 222 -18.25 -16.74 -1.51
CA LEU A 222 -17.65 -17.44 -2.64
C LEU A 222 -16.18 -17.05 -2.81
N ILE A 223 -15.85 -15.76 -2.77
CA ILE A 223 -14.47 -15.26 -2.80
C ILE A 223 -13.64 -15.90 -1.68
N ILE A 224 -14.16 -15.89 -0.45
CA ILE A 224 -13.46 -16.39 0.73
C ILE A 224 -13.18 -17.89 0.58
N LYS A 225 -14.19 -18.66 0.15
CA LYS A 225 -14.07 -20.09 -0.10
C LYS A 225 -13.01 -20.40 -1.17
N GLU A 226 -13.08 -19.73 -2.33
CA GLU A 226 -12.17 -19.99 -3.44
C GLU A 226 -10.73 -19.58 -3.13
N LEU A 227 -10.52 -18.45 -2.45
CA LEU A 227 -9.18 -18.02 -2.02
C LEU A 227 -8.58 -19.00 -1.00
N ARG A 228 -9.38 -19.51 -0.04
CA ARG A 228 -8.91 -20.57 0.87
C ARG A 228 -8.59 -21.87 0.16
N ASN A 229 -9.40 -22.28 -0.82
CA ASN A 229 -9.13 -23.46 -1.65
C ASN A 229 -7.80 -23.31 -2.42
N LYS A 230 -7.43 -22.08 -2.80
CA LYS A 230 -6.12 -21.76 -3.39
C LYS A 230 -4.98 -21.66 -2.36
N GLY A 231 -5.28 -21.78 -1.07
CA GLY A 231 -4.32 -21.76 0.03
C GLY A 231 -3.99 -20.36 0.56
N TYR A 232 -4.85 -19.36 0.33
CA TYR A 232 -4.65 -18.02 0.86
C TYR A 232 -5.10 -17.88 2.32
N GLU A 233 -4.29 -17.17 3.09
CA GLU A 233 -4.64 -16.65 4.41
C GLU A 233 -5.06 -15.17 4.32
N PHE A 234 -6.12 -14.81 5.04
CA PHE A 234 -6.57 -13.42 5.12
C PHE A 234 -5.82 -12.67 6.20
N VAL A 235 -5.35 -11.49 5.84
CA VAL A 235 -4.55 -10.61 6.70
C VAL A 235 -5.03 -9.17 6.57
N THR A 236 -4.66 -8.32 7.52
CA THR A 236 -4.86 -6.87 7.38
C THR A 236 -3.81 -6.30 6.42
N VAL A 237 -3.99 -5.05 5.98
CA VAL A 237 -2.97 -4.36 5.19
C VAL A 237 -1.71 -4.17 6.03
N THR A 238 -1.83 -3.76 7.30
CA THR A 238 -0.65 -3.65 8.18
C THR A 238 0.10 -4.98 8.33
N ASP A 239 -0.60 -6.11 8.45
CA ASP A 239 0.04 -7.43 8.52
C ASP A 239 0.83 -7.77 7.24
N LEU A 240 0.32 -7.40 6.06
CA LEU A 240 1.06 -7.56 4.80
C LEU A 240 2.34 -6.71 4.80
N LEU A 241 2.22 -5.44 5.19
CA LEU A 241 3.34 -4.50 5.20
C LEU A 241 4.46 -4.92 6.16
N GLN A 242 4.13 -5.57 7.28
CA GLN A 242 5.13 -6.06 8.24
C GLN A 242 5.86 -7.33 7.78
N GLN A 243 5.30 -8.09 6.83
CA GLN A 243 5.79 -9.41 6.46
C GLN A 243 6.59 -9.45 5.15
N GLY A 244 6.67 -8.35 4.41
CA GLY A 244 7.42 -8.26 3.17
C GLY A 244 8.33 -7.04 3.10
N SER A 245 9.34 -7.11 2.23
CA SER A 245 9.99 -5.91 1.70
C SER A 245 8.91 -5.18 0.90
N THR A 246 8.56 -3.96 1.29
CA THR A 246 7.63 -3.16 0.49
C THR A 246 8.25 -2.95 -0.89
N GLN A 247 7.70 -3.60 -1.92
CA GLN A 247 7.93 -3.14 -3.28
C GLN A 247 7.11 -1.87 -3.44
N GLY A 248 7.67 -0.76 -2.97
CA GLY A 248 7.26 0.56 -3.43
C GLY A 248 7.53 0.56 -4.93
N THR A 249 6.48 0.35 -5.73
CA THR A 249 6.62 0.60 -7.17
C THR A 249 6.76 2.11 -7.30
N GLU A 250 7.91 2.57 -7.78
CA GLU A 250 8.09 3.97 -8.14
C GLU A 250 6.93 4.35 -9.07
N VAL A 251 6.22 5.43 -8.73
CA VAL A 251 4.98 5.81 -9.41
C VAL A 251 5.25 5.87 -10.92
N ARG A 252 4.62 4.97 -11.68
CA ARG A 252 4.53 5.10 -13.15
C ARG A 252 3.60 6.26 -13.43
N ASP A 253 4.22 7.43 -13.53
CA ASP A 253 3.57 8.70 -13.75
C ASP A 253 2.86 8.70 -15.13
N HIS A 254 1.57 9.02 -15.17
CA HIS A 254 0.90 9.30 -16.45
C HIS A 254 1.49 10.56 -17.12
N ALA A 255 2.10 11.46 -16.34
CA ALA A 255 2.86 12.60 -16.89
C ALA A 255 4.22 12.18 -17.46
N SER A 256 4.83 11.07 -17.03
CA SER A 256 6.04 10.55 -17.68
C SER A 256 5.74 9.80 -18.98
N LEU A 257 4.51 9.26 -19.13
CA LEU A 257 4.00 8.83 -20.43
C LEU A 257 3.79 10.01 -21.37
N GLN A 258 3.21 11.11 -20.92
CA GLN A 258 3.01 12.28 -21.78
C GLN A 258 4.33 12.96 -22.12
N LYS A 259 5.26 13.07 -21.16
CA LYS A 259 6.61 13.59 -21.39
C LYS A 259 7.45 12.67 -22.28
N SER A 260 7.35 11.34 -22.13
CA SER A 260 8.04 10.41 -23.04
C SER A 260 7.43 10.37 -24.44
N ILE A 261 6.12 10.64 -24.59
CA ILE A 261 5.46 10.80 -25.89
C ILE A 261 5.82 12.15 -26.53
N GLU A 262 5.94 13.23 -25.75
CA GLU A 262 6.41 14.54 -26.24
C GLU A 262 7.90 14.51 -26.61
N ASP A 263 8.74 13.85 -25.81
CA ASP A 263 10.18 13.68 -26.06
C ASP A 263 10.46 12.68 -27.22
N ALA A 264 9.57 11.69 -27.45
CA ALA A 264 9.68 10.75 -28.57
C ALA A 264 8.95 11.20 -29.85
N GLY A 265 8.08 12.22 -29.74
CA GLY A 265 7.27 12.75 -30.84
C GLY A 265 7.79 14.04 -31.47
N GLY A 266 8.92 14.57 -30.98
CA GLY A 266 9.58 15.75 -31.54
C GLY A 266 10.38 15.45 -32.81
N LEU A 267 9.71 15.46 -33.96
CA LEU A 267 10.27 15.77 -35.28
C LEU A 267 9.68 17.09 -35.78
#